data_AF-A0AA37QPE1-F1
#
_entry.id   AF-A0AA37QPE1-F1
#
_cell.length_a   1.000
_cell.length_b   1.000
_cell.length_c   1.000
_cell.angle_alpha   90.00
_cell.angle_beta   90.00
_cell.angle_gamma   90.00
#
_symmetry.space_group_name_H-M   'P 1'
#
loop_
_entity.id
_entity.type
_entity.pdbx_description
1 polymer ?
#
loop_
_entity_poly.entity_id
_entity_poly.type
_entity_poly.pdbx_seq_one_letter_code
_entity_poly.pdbx_strand_id
1 'polypeptide(L)'
;MILEPAMVRSFHDGNLVAYEVDCETRRIRLVIRPEGEAARQSVMFTGVQGYHFQHDAFGNIIFALEEVAVDTILAEHAGQIAETDRMAGRPGAWSEDPTTAAQALAAQGVRGFVLSASFGLSGWILAGDVVVTAA
;
A
#
# COMPACT_ATOMS: atom_id res chain seq x y z
N MET A 1 -18.46 -6.57 22.48
CA MET A 1 -18.42 -7.16 21.12
C MET A 1 -17.01 -6.95 20.62
N ILE A 2 -16.18 -7.98 20.78
CA ILE A 2 -14.76 -7.93 20.37
C ILE A 2 -14.78 -8.20 18.88
N LEU A 3 -14.40 -7.20 18.08
CA LEU A 3 -14.10 -7.44 16.67
C LEU A 3 -12.85 -8.32 16.68
N GLU A 4 -13.00 -9.57 16.23
CA GLU A 4 -11.84 -10.41 15.92
C GLU A 4 -10.91 -9.66 14.97
N PRO A 5 -9.59 -9.96 14.93
CA PRO A 5 -8.71 -9.42 13.91
C PRO A 5 -9.09 -10.03 12.56
N ALA A 6 -10.21 -9.56 12.01
CA ALA A 6 -10.64 -9.71 10.65
C ALA A 6 -9.75 -8.85 9.74
N MET A 7 -8.44 -8.96 9.91
CA MET A 7 -7.50 -8.50 8.91
C MET A 7 -7.68 -9.46 7.73
N VAL A 8 -8.62 -9.08 6.85
CA VAL A 8 -8.74 -9.53 5.47
C VAL A 8 -9.39 -10.91 5.31
N ARG A 9 -10.68 -10.95 4.91
CA ARG A 9 -11.07 -11.96 3.90
C ARG A 9 -10.05 -11.80 2.80
N SER A 10 -9.25 -12.85 2.55
CA SER A 10 -8.18 -12.80 1.55
C SER A 10 -8.66 -12.04 0.32
N PHE A 11 -7.97 -10.95 -0.03
CA PHE A 11 -8.26 -10.22 -1.26
C PHE A 11 -7.84 -11.01 -2.50
N HIS A 12 -7.25 -12.19 -2.33
CA HIS A 12 -6.91 -13.12 -3.40
C HIS A 12 -8.11 -13.36 -4.32
N ASP A 13 -7.86 -13.32 -5.63
CA ASP A 13 -8.86 -13.39 -6.71
C ASP A 13 -9.87 -12.22 -6.75
N GLY A 14 -9.73 -11.25 -5.83
CA GLY A 14 -10.48 -10.02 -5.84
C GLY A 14 -10.07 -9.11 -7.00
N ASN A 15 -11.04 -8.53 -7.68
CA ASN A 15 -10.80 -7.55 -8.72
C ASN A 15 -10.63 -6.17 -8.11
N LEU A 16 -9.53 -5.48 -8.40
CA LEU A 16 -9.42 -4.07 -8.06
C LEU A 16 -10.28 -3.24 -9.03
N VAL A 17 -11.26 -2.55 -8.47
CA VAL A 17 -12.26 -1.76 -9.20
C VAL A 17 -11.89 -0.28 -9.25
N ALA A 18 -11.25 0.24 -8.20
CA ALA A 18 -10.78 1.61 -8.16
C ALA A 18 -9.55 1.73 -7.26
N TYR A 19 -8.69 2.68 -7.64
CA TYR A 19 -7.54 3.14 -6.87
C TYR A 19 -7.55 4.66 -6.88
N GLU A 20 -7.54 5.25 -5.69
CA GLU A 20 -7.57 6.71 -5.51
C GLU A 20 -6.41 7.14 -4.62
N VAL A 21 -5.76 8.23 -5.01
CA VAL A 21 -4.73 8.91 -4.22
C VAL A 21 -5.25 10.30 -3.88
N ASP A 22 -5.45 10.54 -2.59
CA ASP A 22 -5.76 11.86 -2.06
C ASP A 22 -4.47 12.48 -1.53
N CYS A 23 -3.91 13.41 -2.32
CA CYS A 23 -2.68 14.13 -1.99
C CYS A 23 -2.87 15.14 -0.85
N GLU A 24 -4.07 15.70 -0.68
CA GLU A 24 -4.34 16.71 0.34
C GLU A 24 -4.38 16.08 1.73
N THR A 25 -5.05 14.94 1.86
CA THR A 25 -5.22 14.24 3.14
C THR A 25 -4.26 13.07 3.34
N ARG A 26 -3.38 12.81 2.36
CA ARG A 26 -2.39 11.72 2.34
C ARG A 26 -3.05 10.36 2.58
N ARG A 27 -3.99 10.01 1.71
CA ARG A 27 -4.73 8.76 1.76
C ARG A 27 -4.63 8.01 0.44
N ILE A 28 -4.68 6.68 0.54
CA ILE A 28 -4.86 5.80 -0.61
C ILE A 28 -6.07 4.93 -0.34
N ARG A 29 -6.98 4.87 -1.30
CA ARG A 29 -8.14 3.99 -1.25
C ARG A 29 -8.07 2.96 -2.36
N LEU A 30 -8.16 1.69 -1.99
CA LEU A 30 -8.36 0.57 -2.89
C LEU A 30 -9.80 0.09 -2.77
N VAL A 31 -10.51 -0.01 -3.88
CA VAL A 31 -11.87 -0.60 -3.93
C VAL A 31 -11.77 -1.95 -4.61
N ILE A 32 -12.14 -2.98 -3.87
CA ILE A 32 -11.97 -4.38 -4.28
C ILE A 32 -13.36 -5.01 -4.39
N ARG A 33 -13.58 -5.76 -5.46
CA ARG A 33 -14.72 -6.67 -5.59
C ARG A 33 -14.21 -8.10 -5.38
N PRO A 34 -14.51 -8.75 -4.23
CA PRO A 34 -14.13 -10.13 -4.00
C PRO A 34 -14.71 -11.07 -5.07
N GLU A 35 -14.02 -12.18 -5.33
CA GLU A 35 -14.51 -13.19 -6.27
C GLU A 35 -15.88 -13.74 -5.82
N GLY A 36 -16.82 -13.83 -6.76
CA GLY A 36 -18.17 -14.34 -6.48
C GLY A 36 -19.07 -13.43 -5.64
N GLU A 37 -18.58 -12.25 -5.21
CA GLU A 37 -19.36 -11.31 -4.41
C GLU A 37 -19.80 -10.08 -5.22
N ALA A 38 -21.06 -9.67 -5.03
CA ALA A 38 -21.58 -8.44 -5.62
C ALA A 38 -21.15 -7.18 -4.84
N ALA A 39 -21.03 -7.31 -3.52
CA ALA A 39 -20.64 -6.23 -2.63
C ALA A 39 -19.14 -5.92 -2.77
N ARG A 40 -18.80 -4.63 -2.71
CA ARG A 40 -17.41 -4.17 -2.76
C ARG A 40 -16.88 -3.97 -1.34
N GLN A 41 -15.57 -4.04 -1.21
CA GLN A 41 -14.83 -3.69 -0.02
C GLN A 41 -13.88 -2.52 -0.34
N SER A 42 -13.61 -1.70 0.67
CA SER A 42 -12.65 -0.61 0.59
C SER A 42 -11.51 -0.90 1.55
N VAL A 43 -10.28 -0.76 1.09
CA VAL A 43 -9.08 -0.67 1.94
C VAL A 43 -8.62 0.78 1.91
N MET A 44 -8.65 1.43 3.07
CA MET A 44 -8.26 2.82 3.21
C MET A 44 -6.96 2.91 4.01
N PHE A 45 -5.90 3.39 3.37
CA PHE A 45 -4.65 3.74 4.01
C PHE A 45 -4.66 5.23 4.37
N THR A 46 -4.25 5.57 5.58
CA THR A 46 -4.17 6.96 6.04
C THR A 46 -2.81 7.28 6.64
N GLY A 47 -2.42 8.56 6.59
CA GLY A 47 -1.09 8.97 7.02
C GLY A 47 0.01 8.41 6.12
N VAL A 48 -0.27 8.30 4.81
CA VAL A 48 0.66 7.75 3.82
C VAL A 48 1.93 8.59 3.79
N GLN A 49 3.09 7.94 3.98
CA GLN A 49 4.42 8.57 3.94
C GLN A 49 5.14 8.36 2.61
N GLY A 50 4.70 7.39 1.82
CA GLY A 50 5.24 7.08 0.51
C GLY A 50 4.56 5.84 -0.03
N TYR A 51 4.49 5.73 -1.35
CA TYR A 51 3.98 4.55 -2.02
C TYR A 51 4.58 4.46 -3.41
N HIS A 52 4.48 3.29 -4.01
CA HIS A 52 4.82 3.10 -5.41
C HIS A 52 4.04 1.92 -5.97
N PHE A 53 3.33 2.18 -7.07
CA PHE A 53 2.67 1.16 -7.89
C PHE A 53 3.10 1.36 -9.34
N GLN A 54 3.34 0.27 -10.05
CA GLN A 54 3.84 0.31 -11.43
C GLN A 54 2.92 -0.37 -12.42
N HIS A 55 2.86 0.18 -13.63
CA HIS A 55 2.28 -0.46 -14.81
C HIS A 55 0.81 -0.88 -14.65
N ASP A 56 -0.03 -0.06 -14.03
CA ASP A 56 -1.47 -0.32 -14.02
C ASP A 56 -1.98 -0.49 -15.46
N ALA A 57 -2.46 -1.70 -15.77
CA ALA A 57 -3.03 -2.06 -17.06
C ALA A 57 -4.56 -2.17 -17.04
N PHE A 58 -5.20 -1.76 -15.93
CA PHE A 58 -6.62 -1.96 -15.64
C PHE A 58 -7.02 -3.44 -15.53
N GLY A 59 -8.00 -3.75 -14.67
CA GLY A 59 -8.51 -5.12 -14.49
C GLY A 59 -7.59 -6.04 -13.68
N ASN A 60 -6.88 -5.48 -12.69
CA ASN A 60 -5.97 -6.23 -11.83
C ASN A 60 -6.73 -7.19 -10.91
N ILE A 61 -6.30 -8.45 -10.91
CA ILE A 61 -6.68 -9.46 -9.94
C ILE A 61 -5.64 -9.41 -8.83
N ILE A 62 -6.07 -9.26 -7.59
CA ILE A 62 -5.18 -9.21 -6.44
C ILE A 62 -4.73 -10.64 -6.13
N PHE A 63 -3.41 -10.82 -6.04
CA PHE A 63 -2.82 -12.04 -5.51
C PHE A 63 -2.69 -11.94 -3.99
N ALA A 64 -2.17 -10.82 -3.49
CA ALA A 64 -2.03 -10.59 -2.06
C ALA A 64 -1.97 -9.10 -1.73
N LEU A 65 -2.41 -8.74 -0.53
CA LEU A 65 -2.14 -7.47 0.12
C LEU A 65 -1.68 -7.75 1.54
N GLU A 66 -0.39 -7.61 1.79
CA GLU A 66 0.26 -8.11 3.00
C GLU A 66 0.84 -6.96 3.80
N GLU A 67 0.65 -6.98 5.12
CA GLU A 67 1.42 -6.12 6.03
C GLU A 67 2.81 -6.72 6.22
N VAL A 68 3.85 -5.92 6.00
CA VAL A 68 5.26 -6.30 6.12
C VAL A 68 6.01 -5.28 6.97
N ALA A 69 7.20 -5.67 7.45
CA ALA A 69 8.07 -4.73 8.12
C ALA A 69 8.52 -3.61 7.16
N VAL A 70 8.62 -2.38 7.67
CA VAL A 70 9.13 -1.24 6.89
C VAL A 70 10.54 -1.53 6.34
N ASP A 71 11.39 -2.17 7.15
CA ASP A 71 12.73 -2.60 6.74
C ASP A 71 12.73 -3.48 5.49
N THR A 72 11.73 -4.37 5.36
CA THR A 72 11.58 -5.24 4.19
C THR A 72 11.38 -4.42 2.92
N ILE A 73 10.44 -3.46 2.94
CA ILE A 73 10.17 -2.59 1.78
C ILE A 73 11.42 -1.78 1.42
N LEU A 74 12.07 -1.18 2.42
CA LEU A 74 13.23 -0.33 2.18
C LEU A 74 14.41 -1.12 1.62
N ALA A 75 14.65 -2.34 2.11
CA ALA A 75 15.72 -3.20 1.63
C ALA A 75 15.44 -3.73 0.21
N GLU A 76 14.24 -4.25 -0.04
CA GLU A 76 13.89 -4.87 -1.32
C GLU A 76 13.75 -3.83 -2.45
N HIS A 77 13.29 -2.61 -2.12
CA HIS A 77 13.04 -1.55 -3.10
C HIS A 77 14.06 -0.41 -3.05
N ALA A 78 15.20 -0.58 -2.35
CA ALA A 78 16.22 0.46 -2.18
C ALA A 78 16.64 1.12 -3.51
N GLY A 79 16.97 0.29 -4.52
CA GLY A 79 17.38 0.79 -5.84
C GLY A 79 16.27 1.56 -6.56
N GLN A 80 15.03 1.09 -6.45
CA GLN A 80 13.86 1.71 -7.07
C GLN A 80 13.50 3.04 -6.39
N ILE A 81 13.62 3.11 -5.07
CA ILE A 81 13.43 4.34 -4.27
C ILE A 81 14.50 5.37 -4.66
N ALA A 82 15.77 4.96 -4.71
CA ALA A 82 16.88 5.84 -5.07
C ALA A 82 16.74 6.40 -6.49
N GLU A 83 16.33 5.57 -7.45
CA GLU A 83 16.14 6.02 -8.83
C GLU A 83 14.93 6.97 -8.95
N THR A 84 13.86 6.71 -8.21
CA THR A 84 12.69 7.60 -8.16
C THR A 84 13.05 8.95 -7.57
N ASP A 85 13.84 8.98 -6.48
CA ASP A 85 14.36 10.23 -5.91
C ASP A 85 15.14 11.03 -6.97
N ARG A 86 16.07 10.35 -7.67
CA ARG A 86 16.90 10.97 -8.71
C ARG A 86 16.08 11.55 -9.88
N MET A 87 15.01 10.87 -10.30
CA MET A 87 14.25 11.22 -11.51
C MET A 87 13.03 12.12 -11.26
N ALA A 88 12.33 11.89 -10.15
CA ALA A 88 11.01 12.45 -9.89
C ALA A 88 10.90 13.14 -8.52
N GLY A 89 11.96 13.09 -7.72
CA GLY A 89 12.01 13.65 -6.38
C GLY A 89 11.60 12.67 -5.29
N ARG A 90 11.75 13.11 -4.04
CA ARG A 90 11.65 12.26 -2.86
C ARG A 90 10.21 11.80 -2.59
N PRO A 91 9.98 10.50 -2.34
CA PRO A 91 8.68 10.01 -1.90
C PRO A 91 8.27 10.55 -0.52
N GLY A 92 9.24 10.95 0.32
CA GLY A 92 8.99 11.61 1.60
C GLY A 92 10.29 12.04 2.28
N ALA A 93 10.20 12.82 3.37
CA ALA A 93 11.38 13.29 4.10
C ALA A 93 12.25 12.15 4.65
N TRP A 94 11.63 11.00 4.95
CA TRP A 94 12.32 9.79 5.42
C TRP A 94 13.32 9.23 4.39
N SER A 95 13.14 9.51 3.09
CA SER A 95 14.01 8.96 2.05
C SER A 95 15.31 9.76 1.88
N GLU A 96 15.52 10.82 2.66
CA GLU A 96 16.74 11.62 2.65
C GLU A 96 17.98 10.85 3.08
N ASP A 97 17.83 10.04 4.12
CA ASP A 97 18.87 9.19 4.66
C ASP A 97 18.33 7.76 4.80
N PRO A 98 18.62 6.89 3.82
CA PRO A 98 18.19 5.49 3.84
C PRO A 98 18.64 4.74 5.10
N THR A 99 19.73 5.17 5.76
CA THR A 99 20.26 4.48 6.95
C THR A 99 19.43 4.70 8.21
N THR A 100 18.66 5.79 8.26
CA THR A 100 17.79 6.14 9.40
C THR A 100 16.31 6.05 9.07
N ALA A 101 15.96 5.94 7.79
CA ALA A 101 14.59 5.88 7.26
C ALA A 101 13.67 4.92 8.03
N ALA A 102 14.09 3.66 8.20
CA ALA A 102 13.28 2.64 8.87
C ALA A 102 12.94 2.99 10.32
N GLN A 103 13.96 3.43 11.08
CA GLN A 103 13.79 3.81 12.48
C GLN A 103 12.90 5.04 12.61
N ALA A 104 13.08 6.03 11.73
CA ALA A 104 12.26 7.24 11.71
C ALA A 104 10.79 6.94 11.41
N LEU A 105 10.52 6.06 10.44
CA LEU A 105 9.17 5.61 10.09
C LEU A 105 8.54 4.79 11.21
N ALA A 106 9.27 3.84 11.80
CA ALA A 106 8.80 3.03 12.91
C ALA A 106 8.49 3.88 14.15
N ALA A 107 9.31 4.89 14.46
CA ALA A 107 9.07 5.82 15.56
C ALA A 107 7.78 6.66 15.37
N GLN A 108 7.33 6.83 14.12
CA GLN A 108 6.07 7.48 13.78
C GLN A 108 4.88 6.51 13.71
N GLY A 109 5.09 5.23 14.01
CA GLY A 109 4.06 4.18 13.92
C GLY A 109 3.71 3.79 12.48
N VAL A 110 4.57 4.10 11.51
CA VAL A 110 4.35 3.74 10.10
C VAL A 110 4.55 2.25 9.89
N ARG A 111 3.65 1.67 9.11
CA ARG A 111 3.63 0.25 8.71
C ARG A 111 3.85 0.12 7.21
N GLY A 112 4.38 -1.04 6.81
CA GLY A 112 4.61 -1.40 5.41
C GLY A 112 3.51 -2.30 4.87
N PHE A 113 3.09 -2.07 3.64
CA PHE A 113 2.14 -2.92 2.94
C PHE A 113 2.63 -3.21 1.53
N VAL A 114 2.51 -4.46 1.09
CA VAL A 114 2.85 -4.89 -0.27
C VAL A 114 1.59 -5.39 -0.96
N LEU A 115 1.29 -4.81 -2.12
CA LEU A 115 0.24 -5.26 -3.03
C LEU A 115 0.89 -6.06 -4.16
N SER A 116 0.43 -7.28 -4.35
CA SER A 116 0.77 -8.13 -5.49
C SER A 116 -0.49 -8.38 -6.32
N ALA A 117 -0.43 -8.15 -7.62
CA ALA A 117 -1.57 -8.23 -8.51
C ALA A 117 -1.18 -8.61 -9.95
N SER A 118 -2.16 -9.13 -10.70
CA SER A 118 -2.02 -9.41 -12.12
C SER A 118 -1.92 -8.12 -12.94
N PHE A 119 -1.23 -8.18 -14.08
CA PHE A 119 -1.17 -7.08 -15.07
C PHE A 119 -0.72 -5.72 -14.48
N GLY A 120 0.28 -5.77 -13.59
CA GLY A 120 0.83 -4.57 -12.94
C GLY A 120 0.09 -4.17 -11.68
N LEU A 121 0.20 -2.89 -11.33
CA LEU A 121 -0.24 -2.28 -10.07
C LEU A 121 0.32 -2.95 -8.79
N SER A 122 1.32 -3.82 -8.94
CA SER A 122 2.05 -4.36 -7.81
C SER A 122 3.03 -3.30 -7.27
N GLY A 123 3.30 -3.38 -5.97
CA GLY A 123 4.22 -2.47 -5.30
C GLY A 123 3.92 -2.35 -3.82
N TRP A 124 4.14 -1.17 -3.27
CA TRP A 124 4.16 -0.99 -1.81
C TRP A 124 3.57 0.35 -1.36
N ILE A 125 3.12 0.38 -0.11
CA ILE A 125 2.63 1.56 0.61
C ILE A 125 3.30 1.60 1.99
N LEU A 126 3.73 2.79 2.42
CA LEU A 126 4.09 3.11 3.79
C LEU A 126 3.01 4.01 4.39
N ALA A 127 2.28 3.54 5.40
CA ALA A 127 1.15 4.26 5.98
C ALA A 127 1.05 4.08 7.50
N GLY A 128 0.48 5.07 8.19
CA GLY A 128 0.26 4.99 9.64
C GLY A 128 -0.88 4.05 10.00
N ASP A 129 -1.98 4.09 9.24
CA ASP A 129 -3.14 3.24 9.50
C ASP A 129 -3.78 2.64 8.26
N VAL A 130 -4.47 1.51 8.44
CA VAL A 130 -5.25 0.81 7.43
C VAL A 130 -6.59 0.36 8.00
N VAL A 131 -7.68 0.65 7.30
CA VAL A 131 -9.03 0.23 7.66
C VAL A 131 -9.69 -0.45 6.47
N VAL A 132 -10.35 -1.58 6.72
CA VAL A 132 -11.18 -2.28 5.74
C VAL A 132 -12.66 -2.05 6.04
N THR A 133 -13.43 -1.60 5.05
CA THR A 133 -14.89 -1.39 5.18
C THR A 133 -15.63 -2.01 4.01
N ALA A 134 -16.95 -2.19 4.15
CA ALA A 134 -17.80 -2.32 2.96
C ALA A 134 -17.73 -1.02 2.14
N ALA A 135 -17.80 -1.12 0.81
CA ALA A 135 -17.69 -0.01 -0.13
C ALA A 135 -18.98 0.23 -0.91
#